data_AF-A0A383ULC2-F1
#
_entry.id   AF-A0A383ULC2-F1
#
_cell.length_a   1.000
_cell.length_b   1.000
_cell.length_c   1.000
_cell.angle_alpha   90.00
_cell.angle_beta   90.00
_cell.angle_gamma   90.00
#
_symmetry.space_group_name_H-M   'P 1'
#
loop_
_entity.id
_entity.type
_entity.pdbx_description
1 polymer ?
#
loop_
_entity_poly.entity_id
_entity_poly.type
_entity_poly.pdbx_seq_one_letter_code
_entity_poly.pdbx_strand_id
1 'polypeptide(L)'
;MDILSNSTSSTSPQTYLSIYHELSKYNGQLNILERLWASWYTYMQNDVLATGIMSFVMHEVVYFGRSLPWIIIDQIPYFNKYKIQNQKLPTAKEQWACTKLVLISHFTVELPQIWLFHPLAKACGMDTGVPFPSWQTMCFQIAVFFILEDTWHYWMHRVFHWGPFYKHVHKIHHQYSAPFGLAAEYASPIETMVLGAGTVLMPILWCLLTGQLHIFTMYLWITCRLFQAIDAHSGYEFPWSLHHFLPFWAGAEHHDIHHERFIGNYASSFRWWDYLMDTESGPEAAKKRRERKIAKLAKAQ
;
A
#
# COMPACT_ATOMS: atom_id res chain seq x y z
N MET A 1 6.42 -44.36 48.99
CA MET A 1 5.39 -45.10 48.26
C MET A 1 5.00 -44.23 47.08
N ASP A 2 5.64 -44.49 45.95
CA ASP A 2 5.24 -43.96 44.65
C ASP A 2 3.88 -44.53 44.27
N ILE A 3 2.95 -43.65 43.90
CA ILE A 3 1.84 -44.01 43.02
C ILE A 3 1.83 -42.95 41.92
N LEU A 4 2.57 -43.26 40.85
CA LEU A 4 2.33 -42.73 39.52
C LEU A 4 0.92 -43.15 39.08
N SER A 5 0.06 -42.20 38.75
CA SER A 5 -0.89 -42.40 37.66
C SER A 5 -0.68 -41.27 36.65
N ASN A 6 0.02 -41.66 35.58
CA ASN A 6 0.05 -40.98 34.30
C ASN A 6 -1.38 -40.58 33.89
N SER A 7 -1.74 -39.32 34.06
CA SER A 7 -2.66 -38.68 33.13
C SER A 7 -1.84 -38.19 31.95
N THR A 8 -1.50 -39.10 31.04
CA THR A 8 -1.28 -38.73 29.64
C THR A 8 -2.60 -38.19 29.12
N SER A 9 -2.87 -36.91 29.40
CA SER A 9 -3.84 -36.13 28.64
C SER A 9 -3.29 -36.06 27.22
N SER A 10 -3.69 -37.01 26.39
CA SER A 10 -3.61 -36.86 24.95
C SER A 10 -4.58 -35.74 24.58
N THR A 11 -4.16 -34.49 24.80
CA THR A 11 -4.81 -33.35 24.16
C THR A 11 -4.60 -33.57 22.67
N SER A 12 -5.62 -34.10 22.00
CA SER A 12 -5.66 -34.05 20.53
C SER A 12 -5.32 -32.63 20.11
N PRO A 13 -4.48 -32.43 19.08
CA PRO A 13 -4.15 -31.09 18.62
C PRO A 13 -5.45 -30.30 18.41
N GLN A 14 -5.63 -29.20 19.13
CA GLN A 14 -6.82 -28.38 18.96
C GLN A 14 -6.83 -27.85 17.53
N THR A 15 -7.87 -28.20 16.78
CA THR A 15 -8.07 -27.69 15.43
C THR A 15 -8.53 -26.22 15.50
N TYR A 16 -8.24 -25.45 14.45
CA TYR A 16 -8.74 -24.08 14.33
C TYR A 16 -10.26 -23.98 14.52
N LEU A 17 -11.02 -24.91 13.92
CA LEU A 17 -12.49 -24.95 14.03
C LEU A 17 -12.96 -25.25 15.45
N SER A 18 -12.31 -26.18 16.16
CA SER A 18 -12.66 -26.44 17.57
C SER A 18 -12.43 -25.20 18.45
N ILE A 19 -11.33 -24.48 18.23
CA ILE A 19 -11.03 -23.22 18.92
C ILE A 19 -12.11 -22.17 18.62
N TYR A 20 -12.48 -22.00 17.35
CA TYR A 20 -13.52 -21.06 16.94
C TYR A 20 -14.88 -21.37 17.57
N HIS A 21 -15.28 -22.64 17.57
CA HIS A 21 -16.54 -23.06 18.18
C HIS A 21 -16.54 -22.86 19.70
N GLU A 22 -15.42 -23.10 20.37
CA GLU A 22 -15.29 -22.88 21.81
C GLU A 22 -15.31 -21.38 22.15
N LEU A 23 -14.50 -20.55 21.48
CA LEU A 23 -14.52 -19.09 21.64
C LEU A 23 -15.90 -18.50 21.35
N SER A 24 -16.60 -19.00 20.34
CA SER A 24 -17.95 -18.53 19.98
C SER A 24 -19.00 -18.79 21.06
N LYS A 25 -18.84 -19.82 21.90
CA LYS A 25 -19.79 -20.11 22.99
C LYS A 25 -19.77 -19.05 24.07
N TYR A 26 -18.58 -18.52 24.38
CA TYR A 26 -18.37 -17.59 25.49
C TYR A 26 -18.27 -16.12 25.06
N ASN A 27 -18.13 -15.85 23.75
CA ASN A 27 -17.95 -14.50 23.21
C ASN A 27 -19.05 -14.13 22.20
N GLY A 28 -20.32 -14.33 22.56
CA GLY A 28 -21.47 -14.05 21.69
C GLY A 28 -21.61 -12.58 21.28
N GLN A 29 -21.01 -11.66 22.04
CA GLN A 29 -20.95 -10.23 21.76
C GLN A 29 -19.99 -9.87 20.60
N LEU A 30 -19.03 -10.74 20.28
CA LEU A 30 -18.06 -10.50 19.22
C LEU A 30 -18.67 -10.86 17.85
N ASN A 31 -18.38 -10.04 16.86
CA ASN A 31 -18.77 -10.34 15.48
C ASN A 31 -17.97 -11.54 14.93
N ILE A 32 -18.36 -12.04 13.76
CA ILE A 32 -17.74 -13.24 13.17
C ILE A 32 -16.24 -13.01 12.88
N LEU A 33 -15.86 -11.83 12.39
CA LEU A 33 -14.47 -11.51 12.07
C LEU A 33 -13.61 -11.45 13.32
N GLU A 34 -14.09 -10.83 14.40
CA GLU A 34 -13.40 -10.79 15.70
C GLU A 34 -13.20 -12.20 16.28
N ARG A 35 -14.20 -13.09 16.14
CA ARG A 35 -14.08 -14.48 16.59
C ARG A 35 -13.08 -15.27 15.76
N LEU A 36 -13.09 -15.11 14.43
CA LEU A 36 -12.08 -15.72 13.55
C LEU A 36 -10.67 -15.19 13.88
N TRP A 37 -10.55 -13.89 14.11
CA TRP A 37 -9.30 -13.24 14.49
C TRP A 37 -8.74 -13.78 15.82
N ALA A 38 -9.56 -13.80 16.88
CA ALA A 38 -9.15 -14.36 18.16
C ALA A 38 -8.79 -15.85 18.05
N SER A 39 -9.51 -16.61 17.22
CA SER A 39 -9.21 -18.02 16.94
C SER A 39 -7.86 -18.19 16.25
N TRP A 40 -7.51 -17.29 15.33
CA TRP A 40 -6.23 -17.32 14.62
C TRP A 40 -5.04 -17.15 15.56
N TYR A 41 -5.06 -16.11 16.40
CA TYR A 41 -3.99 -15.88 17.38
C TYR A 41 -3.89 -17.03 18.39
N THR A 42 -5.03 -17.55 18.84
CA THR A 42 -5.09 -18.70 19.77
C THR A 42 -4.55 -19.97 19.13
N TYR A 43 -4.91 -20.24 17.87
CA TYR A 43 -4.46 -21.41 17.11
C TYR A 43 -2.95 -21.38 16.86
N MET A 44 -2.41 -20.20 16.52
CA MET A 44 -1.00 -20.03 16.23
C MET A 44 -0.10 -20.12 17.47
N GLN A 45 -0.63 -19.80 18.67
CA GLN A 45 0.09 -19.78 19.95
C GLN A 45 1.39 -18.95 19.94
N ASN A 46 1.53 -18.05 18.97
CA ASN A 46 2.71 -17.22 18.76
C ASN A 46 2.29 -15.98 17.96
N ASP A 47 2.18 -14.84 18.63
CA ASP A 47 1.71 -13.59 18.04
C ASP A 47 2.58 -13.11 16.86
N VAL A 48 3.89 -13.37 16.92
CA VAL A 48 4.84 -13.01 15.85
C VAL A 48 4.54 -13.83 14.60
N LEU A 49 4.36 -15.15 14.73
CA LEU A 49 3.99 -16.02 13.61
C LEU A 49 2.59 -15.68 13.09
N ALA A 50 1.62 -15.51 13.99
CA ALA A 50 0.24 -15.18 13.65
C ALA A 50 0.17 -13.89 12.82
N THR A 51 0.85 -12.86 13.28
CA THR A 51 0.89 -11.56 12.62
C THR A 51 1.73 -11.57 11.36
N GLY A 52 2.90 -12.21 11.38
CA GLY A 52 3.81 -12.26 10.23
C GLY A 52 3.19 -12.98 9.03
N ILE A 53 2.61 -14.16 9.26
CA ILE A 53 1.94 -14.94 8.21
C ILE A 53 0.72 -14.17 7.68
N MET A 54 -0.14 -13.66 8.56
CA MET A 54 -1.35 -12.98 8.13
C MET A 54 -1.05 -11.68 7.38
N SER A 55 -0.08 -10.90 7.85
CA SER A 55 0.35 -9.66 7.17
C SER A 55 0.88 -9.95 5.76
N PHE A 56 1.76 -10.94 5.62
CA PHE A 56 2.36 -11.28 4.33
C PHE A 56 1.32 -11.85 3.37
N VAL A 57 0.49 -12.80 3.82
CA VAL A 57 -0.58 -13.37 2.99
C VAL A 57 -1.59 -12.29 2.59
N MET A 58 -1.96 -11.38 3.49
CA MET A 58 -2.86 -10.27 3.18
C MET A 58 -2.26 -9.36 2.11
N HIS A 59 -0.99 -8.97 2.24
CA HIS A 59 -0.30 -8.13 1.25
C HIS A 59 -0.28 -8.81 -0.12
N GLU A 60 0.17 -10.06 -0.21
CA GLU A 60 0.24 -10.82 -1.46
C GLU A 60 -1.14 -10.97 -2.13
N VAL A 61 -2.16 -11.36 -1.35
CA VAL A 61 -3.53 -11.54 -1.86
C VAL A 61 -4.09 -10.22 -2.36
N VAL A 62 -3.89 -9.12 -1.61
CA VAL A 62 -4.39 -7.81 -2.01
C VAL A 62 -3.64 -7.30 -3.24
N TYR A 63 -2.31 -7.37 -3.25
CA TYR A 63 -1.49 -6.82 -4.33
C TYR A 63 -1.76 -7.51 -5.67
N PHE A 64 -1.63 -8.84 -5.70
CA PHE A 64 -1.86 -9.61 -6.93
C PHE A 64 -3.34 -9.66 -7.28
N GLY A 65 -4.23 -9.77 -6.28
CA GLY A 65 -5.68 -9.75 -6.50
C GLY A 65 -6.16 -8.43 -7.09
N ARG A 66 -5.65 -7.29 -6.62
CA ARG A 66 -6.00 -5.96 -7.14
C ARG A 66 -5.35 -5.68 -8.50
N SER A 67 -4.20 -6.29 -8.78
CA SER A 67 -3.52 -6.20 -10.09
C SER A 67 -4.26 -6.99 -11.18
N LEU A 68 -4.91 -8.11 -10.83
CA LEU A 68 -5.53 -9.03 -11.79
C LEU A 68 -6.59 -8.39 -12.70
N PRO A 69 -7.54 -7.57 -12.22
CA PRO A 69 -8.48 -6.86 -13.11
C PRO A 69 -7.80 -6.06 -14.22
N TRP A 70 -6.67 -5.41 -13.91
CA TRP A 70 -5.91 -4.61 -14.88
C TRP A 70 -5.30 -5.47 -15.99
N ILE A 71 -4.72 -6.62 -15.60
CA ILE A 71 -4.18 -7.62 -16.52
C ILE A 71 -5.28 -8.14 -17.45
N ILE A 72 -6.48 -8.41 -16.91
CA ILE A 72 -7.62 -8.89 -17.69
C ILE A 72 -8.07 -7.84 -18.71
N ILE A 73 -8.25 -6.58 -18.29
CA ILE A 73 -8.75 -5.55 -19.22
C ILE A 73 -7.72 -5.12 -20.27
N ASP A 74 -6.41 -5.26 -20.00
CA ASP A 74 -5.35 -5.08 -21.01
C ASP A 74 -5.51 -6.05 -22.20
N GLN A 75 -6.21 -7.19 -22.01
CA GLN A 75 -6.49 -8.18 -23.07
C GLN A 75 -7.82 -7.96 -23.81
N ILE A 76 -8.61 -6.95 -23.42
CA ILE A 76 -9.95 -6.72 -23.96
C ILE A 76 -9.95 -5.39 -24.74
N PRO A 77 -9.98 -5.42 -26.09
CA PRO A 77 -9.82 -4.22 -26.93
C PRO A 77 -10.81 -3.08 -26.64
N TYR A 78 -12.01 -3.40 -26.12
CA TYR A 78 -13.00 -2.40 -25.72
C TYR A 78 -12.44 -1.38 -24.73
N PHE A 79 -11.53 -1.78 -23.84
CA PHE A 79 -10.99 -0.89 -22.80
C PHE A 79 -9.85 0.01 -23.31
N ASN A 80 -9.33 -0.21 -24.53
CA ASN A 80 -8.25 0.62 -25.09
C ASN A 80 -8.63 2.10 -25.23
N LYS A 81 -9.93 2.42 -25.32
CA LYS A 81 -10.42 3.81 -25.32
C LYS A 81 -10.20 4.56 -24.01
N TYR A 82 -9.96 3.84 -22.91
CA TYR A 82 -9.66 4.39 -21.60
C TYR A 82 -8.17 4.30 -21.26
N LYS A 83 -7.34 3.67 -22.11
CA LYS A 83 -5.90 3.56 -21.86
C LYS A 83 -5.23 4.90 -22.19
N ILE A 84 -4.48 5.45 -21.24
CA ILE A 84 -3.85 6.78 -21.35
C ILE A 84 -2.79 6.76 -22.46
N GLN A 85 -1.83 5.85 -22.37
CA GLN A 85 -0.81 5.60 -23.41
C GLN A 85 -1.16 4.36 -24.25
N ASN A 86 -2.25 4.43 -25.03
CA ASN A 86 -2.79 3.29 -25.79
C ASN A 86 -1.84 2.66 -26.85
N GLN A 87 -0.75 3.34 -27.21
CA GLN A 87 0.28 2.83 -28.12
C GLN A 87 1.32 1.92 -27.43
N LYS A 88 1.33 1.86 -26.09
CA LYS A 88 2.32 1.14 -25.27
C LYS A 88 1.63 0.15 -24.32
N LEU A 89 0.99 -0.87 -24.88
CA LEU A 89 0.38 -1.93 -24.09
C LEU A 89 1.44 -2.92 -23.56
N PRO A 90 1.38 -3.32 -22.28
CA PRO A 90 2.36 -4.24 -21.72
C PRO A 90 2.21 -5.64 -22.30
N THR A 91 3.30 -6.21 -22.81
CA THR A 91 3.32 -7.58 -23.31
C THR A 91 3.31 -8.60 -22.17
N ALA A 92 2.85 -9.83 -22.43
CA ALA A 92 2.89 -10.92 -21.44
C ALA A 92 4.32 -11.19 -20.92
N LYS A 93 5.34 -10.99 -21.76
CA LYS A 93 6.75 -11.12 -21.38
C LYS A 93 7.16 -10.04 -20.37
N GLU A 94 6.74 -8.80 -20.59
CA GLU A 94 7.02 -7.68 -19.68
C GLU A 94 6.29 -7.86 -18.36
N GLN A 95 5.01 -8.24 -18.40
CA GLN A 95 4.25 -8.53 -17.19
C GLN A 95 4.90 -9.65 -16.39
N TRP A 96 5.32 -10.75 -17.01
CA TRP A 96 6.01 -11.84 -16.31
C TRP A 96 7.38 -11.44 -15.77
N ALA A 97 8.14 -10.60 -16.50
CA ALA A 97 9.40 -10.06 -15.99
C ALA A 97 9.17 -9.17 -14.76
N CYS A 98 8.12 -8.34 -14.79
CA CYS A 98 7.67 -7.53 -13.68
C CYS A 98 7.27 -8.40 -12.48
N THR A 99 6.40 -9.39 -12.68
CA THR A 99 5.93 -10.32 -11.64
C THR A 99 7.10 -10.97 -10.91
N LYS A 100 8.11 -11.46 -11.65
CA LYS A 100 9.26 -12.13 -11.04
C LYS A 100 10.08 -11.21 -10.15
N LEU A 101 10.34 -9.97 -10.59
CA LEU A 101 11.11 -9.03 -9.77
C LEU A 101 10.32 -8.61 -8.53
N VAL A 102 9.03 -8.33 -8.70
CA VAL A 102 8.11 -8.02 -7.59
C VAL A 102 8.10 -9.15 -6.57
N LEU A 103 7.90 -10.40 -6.98
CA LEU A 103 7.94 -11.56 -6.07
C LEU A 103 9.31 -11.69 -5.39
N ILE A 104 10.42 -11.50 -6.11
CA ILE A 104 11.75 -11.51 -5.49
C ILE A 104 11.82 -10.42 -4.41
N SER A 105 11.38 -9.19 -4.71
CA SER A 105 11.35 -8.07 -3.76
C SER A 105 10.50 -8.39 -2.54
N HIS A 106 9.28 -8.90 -2.73
CA HIS A 106 8.36 -9.22 -1.64
C HIS A 106 8.96 -10.27 -0.69
N PHE A 107 9.57 -11.34 -1.22
CA PHE A 107 10.15 -12.39 -0.38
C PHE A 107 11.52 -12.03 0.22
N THR A 108 12.28 -11.13 -0.38
CA THR A 108 13.65 -10.80 0.07
C THR A 108 13.80 -9.47 0.79
N VAL A 109 12.89 -8.53 0.55
CA VAL A 109 12.90 -7.17 1.11
C VAL A 109 11.72 -7.00 2.07
N GLU A 110 10.50 -7.21 1.59
CA GLU A 110 9.30 -6.90 2.37
C GLU A 110 9.00 -7.93 3.46
N LEU A 111 9.16 -9.23 3.16
CA LEU A 111 8.91 -10.30 4.13
C LEU A 111 9.75 -10.13 5.41
N PRO A 112 11.07 -9.85 5.35
CA PRO A 112 11.83 -9.49 6.54
C PRO A 112 11.27 -8.29 7.31
N GLN A 113 10.85 -7.22 6.61
CA GLN A 113 10.25 -6.03 7.24
C GLN A 113 8.93 -6.37 7.94
N ILE A 114 8.07 -7.17 7.29
CA ILE A 114 6.80 -7.65 7.84
C ILE A 114 7.04 -8.56 9.06
N TRP A 115 8.07 -9.40 9.03
CA TRP A 115 8.38 -10.27 10.17
C TRP A 115 8.85 -9.48 11.40
N LEU A 116 9.61 -8.39 11.16
CA LEU A 116 10.07 -7.48 12.20
C LEU A 116 8.99 -6.49 12.65
N PHE A 117 7.88 -6.35 11.91
CA PHE A 117 6.80 -5.44 12.23
C PHE A 117 6.10 -5.79 13.55
N HIS A 118 5.79 -7.06 13.83
CA HIS A 118 5.04 -7.41 15.05
C HIS A 118 5.79 -7.03 16.35
N PRO A 119 7.08 -7.38 16.53
CA PRO A 119 7.84 -6.92 17.69
C PRO A 119 7.86 -5.40 17.85
N LEU A 120 8.02 -4.66 16.73
CA LEU A 120 7.98 -3.20 16.72
C LEU A 120 6.60 -2.67 17.14
N ALA A 121 5.53 -3.17 16.51
CA ALA A 121 4.16 -2.79 16.81
C ALA A 121 3.82 -3.00 18.29
N LYS A 122 4.19 -4.16 18.84
CA LYS A 122 3.99 -4.48 20.26
C LYS A 122 4.80 -3.56 21.18
N ALA A 123 6.07 -3.27 20.83
CA ALA A 123 6.91 -2.34 21.58
C ALA A 123 6.35 -0.91 21.58
N CYS A 124 5.64 -0.51 20.52
CA CYS A 124 4.99 0.79 20.39
C CYS A 124 3.56 0.83 21.00
N GLY A 125 3.09 -0.26 21.61
CA GLY A 125 1.78 -0.33 22.26
C GLY A 125 0.59 -0.58 21.32
N MET A 126 0.83 -1.11 20.11
CA MET A 126 -0.24 -1.46 19.18
C MET A 126 -1.05 -2.64 19.70
N ASP A 127 -2.38 -2.52 19.65
CA ASP A 127 -3.30 -3.56 20.07
C ASP A 127 -3.53 -4.60 18.95
N THR A 128 -3.65 -5.86 19.34
CA THR A 128 -3.96 -7.00 18.46
C THR A 128 -5.17 -7.80 18.96
N GLY A 129 -5.81 -7.37 20.04
CA GLY A 129 -6.91 -8.06 20.70
C GLY A 129 -8.26 -7.91 20.00
N VAL A 130 -9.32 -8.15 20.76
CA VAL A 130 -10.71 -7.92 20.38
C VAL A 130 -11.45 -7.30 21.57
N PRO A 131 -12.50 -6.49 21.37
CA PRO A 131 -13.13 -6.13 20.08
C PRO A 131 -12.29 -5.15 19.24
N PHE A 132 -12.58 -5.09 17.94
CA PHE A 132 -11.94 -4.12 17.05
C PHE A 132 -12.38 -2.68 17.36
N PRO A 133 -11.59 -1.67 16.98
CA PRO A 133 -12.03 -0.27 17.09
C PRO A 133 -13.30 -0.02 16.28
N SER A 134 -14.04 1.03 16.66
CA SER A 134 -15.20 1.47 15.88
C SER A 134 -14.80 1.82 14.45
N TRP A 135 -15.71 1.63 13.49
CA TRP A 135 -15.44 1.97 12.09
C TRP A 135 -15.09 3.46 11.91
N GLN A 136 -15.67 4.35 12.73
CA GLN A 136 -15.35 5.78 12.73
C GLN A 136 -13.90 6.02 13.13
N THR A 137 -13.42 5.36 14.20
CA THR A 137 -12.02 5.42 14.62
C THR A 137 -11.09 4.95 13.51
N MET A 138 -11.41 3.81 12.89
CA MET A 138 -10.60 3.25 11.80
C MET A 138 -10.57 4.16 10.58
N CYS A 139 -11.73 4.66 10.11
CA CYS A 139 -11.80 5.58 8.98
C CYS A 139 -11.04 6.88 9.23
N PHE A 140 -11.14 7.44 10.44
CA PHE A 140 -10.41 8.64 10.81
C PHE A 140 -8.90 8.42 10.80
N GLN A 141 -8.43 7.33 11.42
CA GLN A 141 -7.00 6.98 11.43
C GLN A 141 -6.46 6.74 10.02
N ILE A 142 -7.19 5.98 9.19
CA ILE A 142 -6.82 5.73 7.79
C ILE A 142 -6.72 7.05 7.00
N ALA A 143 -7.66 7.98 7.18
CA ALA A 143 -7.60 9.29 6.53
C ALA A 143 -6.36 10.09 6.95
N VAL A 144 -6.01 10.07 8.24
CA VAL A 144 -4.77 10.68 8.74
C VAL A 144 -3.53 10.01 8.14
N PHE A 145 -3.52 8.68 8.06
CA PHE A 145 -2.38 7.93 7.51
C PHE A 145 -2.17 8.21 6.03
N PHE A 146 -3.24 8.39 5.25
CA PHE A 146 -3.14 8.87 3.87
C PHE A 146 -2.40 10.21 3.78
N ILE A 147 -2.69 11.17 4.66
CA ILE A 147 -2.04 12.49 4.65
C ILE A 147 -0.56 12.39 5.04
N LEU A 148 -0.27 11.63 6.10
CA LEU A 148 1.08 11.47 6.62
C LEU A 148 1.98 10.69 5.65
N GLU A 149 1.50 9.57 5.12
CA GLU A 149 2.24 8.78 4.14
C GLU A 149 2.40 9.50 2.81
N ASP A 150 1.38 10.21 2.31
CA ASP A 150 1.51 11.00 1.07
C ASP A 150 2.57 12.10 1.22
N THR A 151 2.69 12.70 2.42
CA THR A 151 3.76 13.63 2.75
C THR A 151 5.13 12.96 2.69
N TRP A 152 5.30 11.82 3.38
CA TRP A 152 6.55 11.05 3.32
C TRP A 152 6.91 10.67 1.88
N HIS A 153 5.94 10.12 1.16
CA HIS A 153 6.09 9.66 -0.20
C HIS A 153 6.52 10.80 -1.11
N TYR A 154 5.81 11.93 -1.12
CA TYR A 154 6.14 13.06 -1.99
C TYR A 154 7.61 13.50 -1.84
N TRP A 155 8.09 13.66 -0.61
CA TRP A 155 9.44 14.13 -0.36
C TRP A 155 10.49 13.08 -0.73
N MET A 156 10.27 11.81 -0.37
CA MET A 156 11.21 10.74 -0.72
C MET A 156 11.23 10.49 -2.22
N HIS A 157 10.08 10.49 -2.86
CA HIS A 157 9.95 10.36 -4.31
C HIS A 157 10.65 11.51 -5.04
N ARG A 158 10.49 12.75 -4.58
CA ARG A 158 11.25 13.89 -5.12
C ARG A 158 12.76 13.73 -4.94
N VAL A 159 13.22 13.23 -3.80
CA VAL A 159 14.64 12.91 -3.56
C VAL A 159 15.12 11.82 -4.51
N PHE A 160 14.29 10.82 -4.79
CA PHE A 160 14.59 9.76 -5.76
C PHE A 160 14.73 10.25 -7.19
N HIS A 161 14.19 11.41 -7.54
CA HIS A 161 14.45 12.08 -8.82
C HIS A 161 15.71 12.96 -8.83
N TRP A 162 16.45 13.04 -7.72
CA TRP A 162 17.77 13.67 -7.72
C TRP A 162 18.81 12.74 -8.36
N GLY A 163 19.63 13.28 -9.28
CA GLY A 163 20.44 12.52 -10.24
C GLY A 163 21.09 11.21 -9.76
N PRO A 164 21.83 11.19 -8.63
CA PRO A 164 22.42 9.97 -8.09
C PRO A 164 21.38 8.92 -7.65
N PHE A 165 20.32 9.32 -6.95
CA PHE A 165 19.27 8.41 -6.53
C PHE A 165 18.43 7.95 -7.72
N TYR A 166 18.16 8.84 -8.69
CA TYR A 166 17.43 8.43 -9.88
C TYR A 166 18.16 7.29 -10.59
N LYS A 167 19.46 7.49 -10.87
CA LYS A 167 20.26 6.52 -11.62
C LYS A 167 20.36 5.15 -10.96
N HIS A 168 20.47 5.08 -9.62
CA HIS A 168 20.80 3.84 -8.91
C HIS A 168 19.64 3.23 -8.12
N VAL A 169 18.60 4.01 -7.82
CA VAL A 169 17.46 3.59 -6.99
C VAL A 169 16.18 3.60 -7.82
N HIS A 170 15.84 4.74 -8.42
CA HIS A 170 14.49 4.95 -8.96
C HIS A 170 14.32 4.60 -10.45
N LYS A 171 15.42 4.49 -11.20
CA LYS A 171 15.38 4.17 -12.63
C LYS A 171 14.72 2.82 -12.92
N ILE A 172 14.80 1.86 -12.00
CA ILE A 172 14.13 0.55 -12.13
C ILE A 172 12.62 0.74 -12.17
N HIS A 173 12.08 1.56 -11.26
CA HIS A 173 10.66 1.90 -11.22
C HIS A 173 10.19 2.56 -12.52
N HIS A 174 11.02 3.46 -13.06
CA HIS A 174 10.79 4.14 -14.33
C HIS A 174 11.08 3.31 -15.59
N GLN A 175 11.33 2.00 -15.47
CA GLN A 175 11.57 1.14 -16.64
C GLN A 175 10.40 1.17 -17.62
N TYR A 176 9.17 1.26 -17.10
CA TYR A 176 7.95 1.33 -17.89
C TYR A 176 7.46 2.78 -17.96
N SER A 177 7.71 3.46 -19.09
CA SER A 177 7.21 4.82 -19.33
C SER A 177 5.69 4.91 -19.45
N ALA A 178 5.03 3.78 -19.76
CA ALA A 178 3.59 3.58 -19.62
C ALA A 178 3.39 2.52 -18.53
N PRO A 179 3.05 2.92 -17.30
CA PRO A 179 2.90 1.97 -16.20
C PRO A 179 1.66 1.09 -16.40
N PHE A 180 1.66 -0.04 -15.70
CA PHE A 180 0.51 -0.93 -15.56
C PHE A 180 0.43 -1.38 -14.10
N GLY A 181 -0.74 -1.78 -13.61
CA GLY A 181 -0.99 -1.93 -12.17
C GLY A 181 0.02 -2.80 -11.41
N LEU A 182 0.52 -3.88 -12.04
CA LEU A 182 1.54 -4.77 -11.46
C LEU A 182 2.92 -4.11 -11.28
N ALA A 183 3.21 -3.03 -11.99
CA ALA A 183 4.45 -2.26 -11.88
C ALA A 183 4.48 -1.34 -10.65
N ALA A 184 3.40 -1.26 -9.87
CA ALA A 184 3.31 -0.37 -8.71
C ALA A 184 4.40 -0.61 -7.65
N GLU A 185 4.77 -1.87 -7.41
CA GLU A 185 5.88 -2.26 -6.50
C GLU A 185 7.10 -2.79 -7.27
N TYR A 186 7.17 -2.55 -8.59
CA TYR A 186 8.37 -2.85 -9.39
C TYR A 186 9.41 -1.76 -9.13
N ALA A 187 10.25 -1.96 -8.12
CA ALA A 187 11.22 -0.96 -7.67
C ALA A 187 12.55 -1.59 -7.24
N SER A 188 13.55 -0.75 -6.97
CA SER A 188 14.79 -1.23 -6.34
C SER A 188 14.57 -1.57 -4.86
N PRO A 189 15.38 -2.46 -4.26
CA PRO A 189 15.26 -2.78 -2.84
C PRO A 189 15.30 -1.55 -1.92
N ILE A 190 16.13 -0.56 -2.22
CA ILE A 190 16.26 0.66 -1.42
C ILE A 190 14.97 1.49 -1.51
N GLU A 191 14.39 1.61 -2.70
CA GLU A 191 13.14 2.32 -2.89
C GLU A 191 11.98 1.64 -2.14
N THR A 192 11.85 0.31 -2.29
CA THR A 192 10.86 -0.49 -1.55
C THR A 192 11.01 -0.29 -0.04
N MET A 193 12.23 -0.36 0.49
CA MET A 193 12.47 -0.15 1.92
C MET A 193 12.07 1.25 2.40
N VAL A 194 12.43 2.30 1.66
CA VAL A 194 12.20 3.70 2.06
C VAL A 194 10.74 4.09 1.93
N LEU A 195 10.07 3.74 0.82
CA LEU A 195 8.66 4.05 0.64
C LEU A 195 7.79 3.17 1.57
N GLY A 196 8.12 1.88 1.69
CA GLY A 196 7.47 0.97 2.65
C GLY A 196 7.65 1.42 4.10
N ALA A 197 8.79 2.01 4.45
CA ALA A 197 8.98 2.62 5.77
C ALA A 197 7.99 3.76 6.01
N GLY A 198 7.64 4.58 5.02
CA GLY A 198 6.58 5.59 5.15
C GLY A 198 5.23 4.97 5.51
N THR A 199 4.84 3.93 4.77
CA THR A 199 3.57 3.21 4.96
C THR A 199 3.40 2.64 6.37
N VAL A 200 4.49 2.18 6.99
CA VAL A 200 4.47 1.55 8.32
C VAL A 200 4.80 2.54 9.45
N LEU A 201 5.81 3.38 9.27
CA LEU A 201 6.30 4.28 10.33
C LEU A 201 5.33 5.42 10.63
N MET A 202 4.56 5.90 9.65
CA MET A 202 3.57 6.97 9.90
C MET A 202 2.46 6.52 10.88
N PRO A 203 1.83 5.33 10.71
CA PRO A 203 0.95 4.77 11.74
C PRO A 203 1.65 4.41 13.06
N ILE A 204 2.91 3.94 13.03
CA ILE A 204 3.66 3.66 14.27
C ILE A 204 3.89 4.95 15.06
N LEU A 205 4.23 6.06 14.39
CA LEU A 205 4.34 7.37 15.03
C LEU A 205 3.01 7.78 15.68
N TRP A 206 1.88 7.57 14.99
CA TRP A 206 0.56 7.79 15.57
C TRP A 206 0.33 6.95 16.83
N CYS A 207 0.68 5.66 16.79
CA CYS A 207 0.57 4.76 17.94
C CYS A 207 1.41 5.24 19.12
N LEU A 208 2.66 5.67 18.87
CA LEU A 208 3.55 6.21 19.90
C LEU A 208 3.01 7.49 20.54
N LEU A 209 2.35 8.35 19.77
CA LEU A 209 1.81 9.62 20.24
C LEU A 209 0.48 9.48 20.99
N THR A 210 -0.36 8.53 20.57
CA THR A 210 -1.75 8.42 21.05
C THR A 210 -2.01 7.21 21.93
N GLY A 211 -1.15 6.20 21.88
CA GLY A 211 -1.40 4.87 22.46
C GLY A 211 -2.60 4.14 21.84
N GLN A 212 -3.10 4.59 20.70
CA GLN A 212 -4.37 4.14 20.13
C GLN A 212 -4.21 3.75 18.66
N LEU A 213 -3.80 2.50 18.43
CA LEU A 213 -3.84 1.89 17.11
C LEU A 213 -4.03 0.39 17.24
N HIS A 214 -4.92 -0.16 16.42
CA HIS A 214 -5.16 -1.58 16.34
C HIS A 214 -4.60 -2.13 15.03
N ILE A 215 -4.00 -3.32 15.07
CA ILE A 215 -3.38 -3.94 13.89
C ILE A 215 -4.38 -4.23 12.76
N PHE A 216 -5.65 -4.50 13.10
CA PHE A 216 -6.70 -4.62 12.08
C PHE A 216 -6.88 -3.31 11.29
N THR A 217 -6.77 -2.14 11.96
CA THR A 217 -6.77 -0.84 11.29
C THR A 217 -5.54 -0.67 10.39
N MET A 218 -4.38 -1.19 10.81
CA MET A 218 -3.18 -1.25 9.96
C MET A 218 -3.41 -2.06 8.68
N TYR A 219 -4.09 -3.20 8.76
CA TYR A 219 -4.40 -4.01 7.57
C TYR A 219 -5.35 -3.31 6.62
N LEU A 220 -6.39 -2.65 7.15
CA LEU A 220 -7.29 -1.83 6.33
C LEU A 220 -6.54 -0.67 5.66
N TRP A 221 -5.67 0.02 6.42
CA TRP A 221 -4.80 1.07 5.89
C TRP A 221 -3.91 0.57 4.75
N ILE A 222 -3.15 -0.51 4.96
CA ILE A 222 -2.28 -1.10 3.94
C ILE A 222 -3.10 -1.53 2.73
N THR A 223 -4.28 -2.14 2.93
CA THR A 223 -5.18 -2.52 1.84
C THR A 223 -5.57 -1.29 1.00
N CYS A 224 -6.03 -0.22 1.64
CA CYS A 224 -6.38 1.02 0.94
C CYS A 224 -5.18 1.62 0.19
N ARG A 225 -3.99 1.58 0.79
CA ARG A 225 -2.75 2.10 0.21
C ARG A 225 -2.31 1.31 -1.02
N LEU A 226 -2.38 -0.02 -0.97
CA LEU A 226 -2.10 -0.91 -2.12
C LEU A 226 -3.11 -0.67 -3.25
N PHE A 227 -4.39 -0.55 -2.90
CA PHE A 227 -5.43 -0.21 -3.88
C PHE A 227 -5.13 1.11 -4.60
N GLN A 228 -4.72 2.14 -3.85
CA GLN A 228 -4.35 3.43 -4.40
C GLN A 228 -3.12 3.32 -5.31
N ALA A 229 -2.03 2.68 -4.85
CA ALA A 229 -0.80 2.53 -5.64
C ALA A 229 -1.08 1.85 -6.98
N ILE A 230 -1.77 0.71 -6.94
CA ILE A 230 -2.06 -0.10 -8.13
C ILE A 230 -3.00 0.65 -9.09
N ASP A 231 -3.97 1.38 -8.55
CA ASP A 231 -4.88 2.22 -9.35
C ASP A 231 -4.12 3.35 -10.06
N ALA A 232 -3.23 4.06 -9.35
CA ALA A 232 -2.39 5.11 -9.91
C ALA A 232 -1.42 4.60 -10.99
N HIS A 233 -1.02 3.34 -10.94
CA HIS A 233 -0.16 2.72 -11.96
C HIS A 233 -0.94 2.01 -13.07
N SER A 234 -2.28 1.96 -13.00
CA SER A 234 -3.08 1.14 -13.93
C SER A 234 -2.91 1.52 -15.41
N GLY A 235 -2.60 2.79 -15.68
CA GLY A 235 -2.55 3.36 -17.03
C GLY A 235 -3.93 3.53 -17.66
N TYR A 236 -5.00 3.53 -16.84
CA TYR A 236 -6.39 3.66 -17.27
C TYR A 236 -7.06 4.87 -16.67
N GLU A 237 -7.73 5.63 -17.53
CA GLU A 237 -8.55 6.78 -17.17
C GLU A 237 -10.02 6.50 -17.50
N PHE A 238 -10.81 6.20 -16.48
CA PHE A 238 -12.24 5.94 -16.60
C PHE A 238 -13.09 7.15 -16.22
N PRO A 239 -14.32 7.27 -16.77
CA PRO A 239 -15.27 8.29 -16.34
C PRO A 239 -15.62 8.24 -14.83
N TRP A 240 -15.28 7.16 -14.13
CA TRP A 240 -15.49 6.96 -12.70
C TRP A 240 -14.19 6.88 -11.90
N SER A 241 -13.04 7.25 -12.47
CA SER A 241 -11.80 7.43 -11.72
C SER A 241 -12.02 8.40 -10.56
N LEU A 242 -11.40 8.14 -9.42
CA LEU A 242 -11.71 8.86 -8.18
C LEU A 242 -11.45 10.38 -8.28
N HIS A 243 -10.48 10.80 -9.09
CA HIS A 243 -10.14 12.21 -9.26
C HIS A 243 -11.29 13.03 -9.89
N HIS A 244 -12.24 12.40 -10.59
CA HIS A 244 -13.44 13.08 -11.09
C HIS A 244 -14.43 13.47 -9.99
N PHE A 245 -14.39 12.78 -8.83
CA PHE A 245 -15.23 13.07 -7.66
C PHE A 245 -14.46 13.81 -6.56
N LEU A 246 -13.15 13.55 -6.45
CA LEU A 246 -12.23 14.20 -5.53
C LEU A 246 -11.10 14.86 -6.33
N PRO A 247 -11.26 16.12 -6.79
CA PRO A 247 -10.31 16.76 -7.73
C PRO A 247 -8.88 16.91 -7.25
N PHE A 248 -8.64 16.79 -5.95
CA PHE A 248 -7.31 16.83 -5.35
C PHE A 248 -6.65 15.43 -5.27
N TRP A 249 -7.35 14.37 -5.66
CA TRP A 249 -6.79 13.02 -5.78
C TRP A 249 -5.87 12.92 -6.99
N ALA A 250 -4.70 12.33 -6.79
CA ALA A 250 -3.78 11.97 -7.87
C ALA A 250 -4.19 10.57 -8.38
N GLY A 251 -4.86 10.51 -9.52
CA GLY A 251 -5.21 9.25 -10.16
C GLY A 251 -4.15 8.77 -11.14
N ALA A 252 -4.52 7.78 -11.95
CA ALA A 252 -3.65 7.21 -12.98
C ALA A 252 -3.15 8.26 -13.97
N GLU A 253 -3.97 9.24 -14.33
CA GLU A 253 -3.60 10.34 -15.21
C GLU A 253 -2.42 11.18 -14.71
N HIS A 254 -2.36 11.41 -13.39
CA HIS A 254 -1.30 12.21 -12.79
C HIS A 254 0.03 11.45 -12.81
N HIS A 255 -0.02 10.17 -12.45
CA HIS A 255 1.17 9.33 -12.35
C HIS A 255 1.64 8.79 -13.70
N ASP A 256 0.76 8.60 -14.68
CA ASP A 256 1.14 8.24 -16.04
C ASP A 256 2.00 9.34 -16.69
N ILE A 257 1.63 10.63 -16.51
CA ILE A 257 2.47 11.77 -16.94
C ILE A 257 3.84 11.77 -16.24
N HIS A 258 3.88 11.35 -14.96
CA HIS A 258 5.12 11.23 -14.22
C HIS A 258 6.07 10.21 -14.87
N HIS A 259 5.57 9.00 -15.16
CA HIS A 259 6.32 7.94 -15.84
C HIS A 259 6.69 8.28 -17.29
N GLU A 260 5.85 9.04 -18.00
CA GLU A 260 6.13 9.48 -19.37
C GLU A 260 7.32 10.45 -19.41
N ARG A 261 7.37 11.39 -18.46
CA ARG A 261 8.27 12.56 -18.50
C ARG A 261 9.46 12.47 -17.58
N PHE A 262 9.44 11.56 -16.60
CA PHE A 262 10.50 11.38 -15.60
C PHE A 262 10.78 12.64 -14.76
N ILE A 263 9.83 13.56 -14.66
CA ILE A 263 9.96 14.81 -13.90
C ILE A 263 8.60 15.34 -13.47
N GLY A 264 8.51 15.90 -12.27
CA GLY A 264 7.29 16.46 -11.68
C GLY A 264 6.25 15.38 -11.33
N ASN A 265 5.07 15.77 -10.83
CA ASN A 265 4.01 14.83 -10.41
C ASN A 265 4.51 13.78 -9.39
N TYR A 266 5.19 14.22 -8.34
CA TYR A 266 5.81 13.33 -7.34
C TYR A 266 4.83 12.82 -6.28
N ALA A 267 3.66 13.44 -6.14
CA ALA A 267 2.69 13.03 -5.15
C ALA A 267 2.06 11.67 -5.52
N SER A 268 1.77 10.87 -4.50
CA SER A 268 1.19 9.53 -4.72
C SER A 268 -0.32 9.56 -4.66
N SER A 269 -0.90 10.12 -3.59
CA SER A 269 -2.35 10.10 -3.34
C SER A 269 -3.00 11.45 -3.59
N PHE A 270 -2.34 12.55 -3.23
CA PHE A 270 -2.94 13.88 -3.28
C PHE A 270 -2.09 14.89 -4.04
N ARG A 271 -2.71 15.61 -4.98
CA ARG A 271 -2.06 16.60 -5.86
C ARG A 271 -1.52 17.83 -5.11
N TRP A 272 -1.86 18.01 -3.83
CA TRP A 272 -1.53 19.23 -3.10
C TRP A 272 -0.03 19.51 -3.01
N TRP A 273 0.82 18.48 -2.90
CA TRP A 273 2.25 18.73 -2.72
C TRP A 273 2.87 19.19 -4.03
N ASP A 274 2.45 18.59 -5.14
CA ASP A 274 2.85 19.06 -6.46
C ASP A 274 2.36 20.48 -6.75
N TYR A 275 1.14 20.80 -6.33
CA TYR A 275 0.60 22.15 -6.44
C TYR A 275 1.38 23.17 -5.59
N LEU A 276 1.60 22.87 -4.30
CA LEU A 276 2.27 23.75 -3.34
C LEU A 276 3.74 24.00 -3.73
N MET A 277 4.41 23.00 -4.28
CA MET A 277 5.82 23.06 -4.64
C MET A 277 6.04 23.42 -6.12
N ASP A 278 4.98 23.70 -6.88
CA ASP A 278 4.99 23.97 -8.33
C ASP A 278 5.66 22.85 -9.17
N THR A 279 5.55 21.60 -8.72
CA THR A 279 6.14 20.42 -9.37
C THR A 279 5.17 19.66 -10.28
N GLU A 280 3.97 20.18 -10.55
CA GLU A 280 3.07 19.57 -11.54
C GLU A 280 3.71 19.55 -12.95
N SER A 281 3.65 18.41 -13.61
CA SER A 281 4.08 18.17 -14.98
C SER A 281 2.87 18.02 -15.91
N GLY A 282 3.12 18.09 -17.21
CA GLY A 282 2.07 18.09 -18.23
C GLY A 282 2.01 19.38 -19.05
N PRO A 283 1.29 19.37 -20.18
CA PRO A 283 1.19 20.53 -21.07
C PRO A 283 0.48 21.71 -20.39
N GLU A 284 -0.55 21.44 -19.58
CA GLU A 284 -1.30 22.47 -18.87
C GLU A 284 -0.46 23.17 -17.80
N ALA A 285 0.26 22.40 -16.98
CA ALA A 285 1.17 22.95 -15.96
C ALA A 285 2.29 23.79 -16.60
N ALA A 286 2.84 23.33 -17.72
CA ALA A 286 3.85 24.08 -18.49
C ALA A 286 3.29 25.41 -19.04
N LYS A 287 2.08 25.40 -19.62
CA LYS A 287 1.39 26.60 -20.09
C LYS A 287 1.15 27.58 -18.94
N LYS A 288 0.61 27.12 -17.81
CA LYS A 288 0.35 27.94 -16.62
C LYS A 288 1.63 28.54 -16.03
N ARG A 289 2.76 27.82 -16.02
CA ARG A 289 4.07 28.37 -15.62
C ARG A 289 4.54 29.45 -16.59
N ARG A 290 4.40 29.24 -17.90
CA ARG A 290 4.77 30.22 -18.93
C ARG A 290 3.97 31.51 -18.80
N GLU A 291 2.65 31.41 -18.64
CA GLU A 291 1.76 32.56 -18.45
C GLU A 291 2.08 33.34 -17.16
N ARG A 292 2.29 32.65 -16.04
CA ARG A 292 2.74 33.28 -14.79
C ARG A 292 4.06 34.02 -14.95
N LYS A 293 5.02 33.46 -15.71
CA LYS A 293 6.30 34.11 -15.99
C LYS A 293 6.12 35.37 -16.84
N ILE A 294 5.32 35.31 -17.90
CA ILE A 294 5.01 36.47 -18.76
C ILE A 294 4.32 37.57 -17.94
N ALA A 295 3.33 37.24 -17.13
CA ALA A 295 2.62 38.20 -16.29
C ALA A 295 3.54 38.87 -15.25
N LYS A 296 4.49 38.13 -14.67
CA LYS A 296 5.50 38.70 -13.77
C LYS A 296 6.43 39.67 -14.48
N LEU A 297 6.89 39.33 -15.70
CA LEU A 297 7.74 40.22 -16.51
C LEU A 297 7.00 41.50 -16.91
N ALA A 298 5.72 41.40 -17.29
CA ALA A 298 4.90 42.55 -17.65
C ALA A 298 4.62 43.50 -16.47
N LYS A 299 4.57 42.98 -15.24
CA LYS A 299 4.43 43.80 -14.02
C LYS A 299 5.74 44.45 -13.55
N ALA A 300 6.88 43.99 -14.07
CA ALA A 300 8.21 44.50 -13.72
C ALA A 300 8.71 45.57 -14.71
N GLN A 301 7.94 45.85 -15.76
CA GLN A 301 8.13 46.93 -16.73
C GLN A 301 7.21 48.10 -16.37
#